data_AF-A0AAE1QLF6-F1
#
_entry.id   AF-A0AAE1QLF6-F1
#
_cell.length_a   1.000
_cell.length_b   1.000
_cell.length_c   1.000
_cell.angle_alpha   90.00
_cell.angle_beta   90.00
_cell.angle_gamma   90.00
#
_symmetry.space_group_name_H-M   'P 1'
#
loop_
_entity.id
_entity.type
_entity.pdbx_description
1 polymer ?
#
loop_
_entity_poly.entity_id
_entity_poly.type
_entity_poly.pdbx_seq_one_letter_code
_entity_poly.pdbx_strand_id
1 'polypeptide(L)'
;MSDDSENQALTLENLVKVIGMSKALTTHLYDIDPSLERSLKAKRLIESAMLPYIELQKEMRTKISQTTITEFFNRRVPNQDAPEPAQPSTSGNTGSSHLSDCESEWSGFSDNE
;
A
#
# COMPACT_ATOMS: atom_id res chain seq x y z
N MET A 1 37.79 2.34 -17.29
CA MET A 1 36.94 2.63 -16.12
C MET A 1 35.65 1.89 -16.37
N SER A 2 35.39 0.84 -15.59
CA SER A 2 34.29 -0.07 -15.84
C SER A 2 32.97 0.61 -15.48
N ASP A 3 32.11 0.81 -16.48
CA ASP A 3 30.69 1.10 -16.29
C ASP A 3 30.00 -0.20 -15.85
N ASP A 4 30.23 -0.60 -14.61
CA ASP A 4 29.42 -1.60 -13.92
C ASP A 4 28.12 -0.92 -13.47
N SER A 5 27.28 -0.55 -14.44
CA SER A 5 25.87 -0.25 -14.20
C SER A 5 25.18 -1.58 -13.91
N GLU A 6 25.42 -2.09 -12.70
CA GLU A 6 24.69 -3.22 -12.15
C GLU A 6 23.21 -2.89 -12.26
N ASN A 7 22.50 -3.67 -13.05
CA ASN A 7 21.06 -3.58 -13.23
C ASN A 7 20.39 -4.02 -11.92
N GLN A 8 20.47 -3.18 -10.87
CA GLN A 8 19.93 -3.47 -9.55
C GLN A 8 18.42 -3.59 -9.70
N ALA A 9 17.94 -4.82 -9.63
CA ALA A 9 16.52 -5.11 -9.69
C ALA A 9 15.78 -4.26 -8.65
N LEU A 10 14.63 -3.72 -9.02
CA LEU A 10 13.75 -2.97 -8.11
C LEU A 10 13.10 -3.95 -7.13
N THR A 11 13.84 -4.31 -6.07
CA THR A 11 13.39 -5.21 -5.00
C THR A 11 13.06 -4.44 -3.74
N LEU A 12 12.21 -5.02 -2.89
CA LEU A 12 11.91 -4.48 -1.57
C LEU A 12 13.18 -4.33 -0.71
N GLU A 13 14.14 -5.24 -0.86
CA GLU A 13 15.42 -5.18 -0.16
C GLU A 13 16.26 -3.97 -0.58
N ASN A 14 16.35 -3.71 -1.88
CA ASN A 14 17.06 -2.53 -2.40
C ASN A 14 16.38 -1.23 -1.95
N LEU A 15 15.05 -1.21 -1.87
CA LEU A 15 14.29 -0.08 -1.33
C LEU A 15 14.59 0.16 0.16
N VAL A 16 14.63 -0.91 0.97
CA VAL A 16 15.03 -0.83 2.38
C VAL A 16 16.45 -0.26 2.51
N LYS A 17 17.38 -0.73 1.68
CA LYS A 17 18.78 -0.30 1.69
C LYS A 17 18.90 1.19 1.37
N VAL A 18 18.24 1.67 0.32
CA VAL A 18 18.25 3.10 -0.07
C VAL A 18 17.66 3.98 1.04
N ILE A 19 16.54 3.58 1.64
CA ILE A 19 15.95 4.30 2.79
C ILE A 19 16.90 4.30 4.00
N GLY A 20 17.64 3.22 4.22
CA GLY A 20 18.66 3.16 5.26
C GLY A 20 19.84 4.11 4.99
N MET A 21 20.35 4.12 3.75
CA MET A 21 21.44 4.99 3.34
C MET A 21 21.06 6.47 3.42
N SER A 22 19.83 6.85 3.07
CA SER A 22 19.38 8.24 3.15
C SER A 22 19.32 8.74 4.60
N LYS A 23 18.91 7.88 5.55
CA LYS A 23 18.97 8.19 6.98
C LYS A 23 20.41 8.37 7.47
N ALA A 24 21.31 7.45 7.10
CA ALA A 24 22.71 7.55 7.48
C ALA A 24 23.37 8.83 6.92
N LEU A 25 23.11 9.16 5.65
CA LEU A 25 23.58 10.40 5.03
C LEU A 25 23.08 11.64 5.78
N THR A 26 21.80 11.64 6.17
CA THR A 26 21.21 12.75 6.93
C THR A 26 21.89 12.93 8.28
N THR A 27 22.20 11.84 8.98
CA THR A 27 22.96 11.90 10.24
C THR A 27 24.36 12.46 10.01
N HIS A 28 25.08 11.96 9.00
CA HIS A 28 26.42 12.45 8.69
C HIS A 28 26.46 13.94 8.31
N LEU A 29 25.41 14.47 7.68
CA LEU A 29 25.31 15.89 7.37
C LEU A 29 25.29 16.78 8.62
N TYR A 30 24.74 16.30 9.74
CA TYR A 30 24.80 17.03 11.01
C TYR A 30 26.18 17.04 11.65
N ASP A 31 26.93 15.96 11.46
CA ASP A 31 28.28 15.85 12.03
C ASP A 31 29.30 16.70 11.27
N ILE A 32 29.07 16.90 9.96
CA ILE A 32 30.03 17.55 9.05
C ILE A 32 29.72 19.05 8.86
N ASP A 33 28.44 19.45 8.79
CA ASP A 33 28.09 20.86 8.56
C ASP A 33 27.97 21.61 9.90
N PRO A 34 28.85 22.59 10.18
CA PRO A 34 28.75 23.41 11.39
C PRO A 34 27.50 24.33 11.40
N SER A 35 26.82 24.51 10.27
CA SER A 35 25.60 25.30 10.17
C SER A 35 24.35 24.46 10.34
N LEU A 36 23.74 24.54 11.53
CA LEU A 36 22.49 23.86 11.84
C LEU A 36 21.36 24.14 10.82
N GLU A 37 21.26 25.38 10.34
CA GLU A 37 20.22 25.79 9.39
C GLU A 37 20.34 25.04 8.06
N ARG A 38 21.56 24.96 7.51
CA ARG A 38 21.81 24.24 6.25
C ARG A 38 21.59 22.74 6.42
N SER A 39 22.05 22.15 7.52
CA SER A 39 21.83 20.72 7.81
C SER A 39 20.33 20.40 7.92
N LEU A 40 19.56 21.26 8.59
CA LEU A 40 18.10 21.12 8.69
C LEU A 40 17.40 21.25 7.34
N LYS A 41 17.84 22.20 6.49
CA LYS A 41 17.28 22.35 5.15
C LYS A 41 17.56 21.11 4.29
N ALA A 42 18.79 20.60 4.34
CA ALA A 42 19.18 19.38 3.64
C ALA A 42 18.36 18.17 4.13
N LYS A 43 18.22 17.98 5.44
CA LYS A 43 17.38 16.93 6.04
C LYS A 43 15.96 16.98 5.49
N ARG A 44 15.30 18.14 5.53
CA ARG A 44 13.91 18.29 5.04
C ARG A 44 13.77 17.93 3.57
N LEU A 45 14.75 18.32 2.75
CA LEU A 45 14.76 17.99 1.32
C LEU A 45 14.93 16.47 1.10
N ILE A 46 15.85 15.84 1.82
CA ILE A 46 16.07 14.39 1.76
C ILE A 46 14.81 13.65 2.22
N GLU A 47 14.23 14.04 3.36
CA GLU A 47 13.00 13.44 3.88
C GLU A 47 11.85 13.55 2.87
N SER A 48 11.64 14.75 2.31
CA SER A 48 10.61 14.99 1.28
C SER A 48 10.82 14.12 0.04
N ALA A 49 12.06 14.01 -0.45
CA ALA A 49 12.39 13.16 -1.59
C ALA A 49 12.19 11.67 -1.30
N MET A 50 12.34 11.24 -0.03
CA MET A 50 12.22 9.84 0.39
C MET A 50 10.79 9.41 0.74
N LEU A 51 9.88 10.34 1.02
CA LEU A 51 8.47 10.04 1.33
C LEU A 51 7.80 9.04 0.38
N PRO A 52 7.84 9.21 -0.96
CA PRO A 52 7.16 8.27 -1.86
C PRO A 52 7.73 6.84 -1.75
N TYR A 53 9.03 6.72 -1.52
CA TYR A 53 9.71 5.43 -1.38
C TYR A 53 9.37 4.74 -0.06
N ILE A 54 9.20 5.52 1.01
CA ILE A 54 8.75 5.01 2.32
C ILE A 54 7.32 4.48 2.21
N GLU A 55 6.41 5.20 1.55
CA GLU A 55 5.04 4.73 1.37
C GLU A 55 4.99 3.49 0.47
N LEU A 56 5.78 3.45 -0.61
CA LEU A 56 5.91 2.27 -1.46
C LEU A 56 6.40 1.04 -0.68
N GLN A 57 7.39 1.21 0.20
CA GLN A 57 7.90 0.14 1.04
C GLN A 57 6.81 -0.43 1.96
N LYS A 58 6.00 0.46 2.54
CA LYS A 58 4.89 0.10 3.42
C LYS A 58 3.79 -0.63 2.65
N GLU A 59 3.44 -0.16 1.45
CA GLU A 59 2.47 -0.81 0.58
C GLU A 59 2.93 -2.23 0.20
N MET A 60 4.19 -2.39 -0.21
CA MET A 60 4.76 -3.69 -0.54
C MET A 60 4.72 -4.66 0.64
N ARG A 61 5.10 -4.21 1.85
CA ARG A 61 5.02 -5.04 3.07
C ARG A 61 3.59 -5.45 3.40
N THR A 62 2.64 -4.53 3.19
CA THR A 62 1.21 -4.80 3.42
C THR A 62 0.70 -5.85 2.44
N LYS A 63 1.04 -5.74 1.15
CA LYS A 63 0.67 -6.74 0.13
C LYS A 63 1.26 -8.11 0.45
N ILE A 64 2.54 -8.18 0.81
CA ILE A 64 3.18 -9.44 1.22
C ILE A 64 2.42 -10.09 2.38
N SER A 65 2.09 -9.30 3.42
CA SER A 65 1.31 -9.79 4.58
C SER A 65 -0.08 -10.31 4.18
N GLN A 66 -0.78 -9.56 3.32
CA GLN A 66 -2.10 -9.97 2.80
C GLN A 66 -2.03 -11.25 1.98
N THR A 67 -1.02 -11.40 1.11
CA THR A 67 -0.80 -12.63 0.35
C THR A 67 -0.56 -13.81 1.29
N THR A 68 0.31 -13.66 2.30
CA THR A 68 0.58 -14.72 3.27
C THR A 68 -0.67 -15.14 4.05
N ILE A 69 -1.51 -14.19 4.46
CA ILE A 69 -2.77 -14.47 5.16
C ILE A 69 -3.77 -15.18 4.23
N THR A 70 -3.91 -14.69 3.00
CA THR A 70 -4.83 -15.25 2.00
C THR A 70 -4.47 -16.70 1.68
N GLU A 71 -3.19 -17.00 1.49
CA GLU A 71 -2.70 -18.37 1.29
C GLU A 71 -3.04 -19.29 2.48
N PHE A 72 -2.92 -18.78 3.70
CA PHE A 72 -3.26 -19.54 4.91
C PHE A 72 -4.74 -19.91 4.99
N PHE A 73 -5.64 -18.99 4.61
CA PHE A 73 -7.08 -19.27 4.57
C PHE A 73 -7.48 -20.17 3.39
N ASN A 74 -6.90 -19.96 2.21
CA ASN A 74 -7.15 -20.81 1.04
C ASN A 74 -6.66 -22.26 1.26
N ARG A 75 -5.60 -22.46 2.05
CA ARG A 75 -5.10 -23.79 2.43
C ARG A 75 -6.04 -24.56 3.36
N ARG A 76 -7.00 -23.89 4.02
CA ARG A 76 -7.95 -24.50 4.96
C ARG A 76 -9.28 -24.88 4.31
N VAL A 77 -9.54 -24.50 3.07
CA VAL A 77 -10.67 -25.07 2.31
C VAL A 77 -10.20 -26.45 1.87
N PRO A 78 -10.70 -27.56 2.46
CA PRO A 78 -10.40 -28.86 1.92
C PRO A 78 -10.97 -28.84 0.50
N ASN A 79 -10.17 -29.19 -0.50
CA ASN A 79 -10.69 -29.56 -1.82
C ASN A 79 -11.77 -30.61 -1.60
N GLN A 80 -13.03 -30.19 -1.66
CA GLN A 80 -14.12 -31.11 -1.89
C GLN A 80 -14.05 -31.44 -3.37
N ASP A 81 -13.26 -32.47 -3.70
CA ASP A 81 -13.53 -33.29 -4.87
C ASP A 81 -14.92 -33.91 -4.68
N ALA A 82 -15.95 -33.28 -5.22
CA ALA A 82 -17.25 -33.90 -5.47
C ALA A 82 -17.97 -33.19 -6.64
N PRO A 83 -18.58 -33.95 -7.56
CA PRO A 83 -18.98 -33.47 -8.87
C PRO A 83 -20.27 -32.64 -8.84
N GLU A 84 -20.33 -31.70 -9.78
CA GLU A 84 -21.49 -30.93 -10.24
C GLU A 84 -22.79 -31.76 -10.32
N PRO A 85 -23.92 -31.26 -9.78
CA PRO A 85 -25.24 -31.62 -10.28
C PRO A 85 -25.82 -30.46 -11.08
N ALA A 86 -26.27 -30.81 -12.28
CA ALA A 86 -26.80 -29.96 -13.34
C ALA A 86 -27.84 -28.92 -12.90
N GLN A 87 -27.76 -27.74 -13.52
CA GLN A 87 -28.82 -26.71 -13.51
C GLN A 87 -30.10 -27.21 -14.18
N PRO A 88 -31.29 -26.80 -13.70
CA PRO A 88 -32.48 -26.70 -14.54
C PRO A 88 -32.76 -25.23 -14.92
N SER A 89 -32.71 -24.94 -16.22
CA SER A 89 -33.27 -23.73 -16.82
C SER A 89 -34.79 -23.80 -16.91
N THR A 90 -35.49 -22.69 -16.60
CA THR A 90 -36.79 -22.17 -17.09
C THR A 90 -37.35 -21.25 -16.01
N SER A 91 -38.12 -20.17 -16.22
CA SER A 91 -38.54 -19.34 -17.35
C SER A 91 -39.37 -18.19 -16.72
N GLY A 92 -39.14 -16.94 -17.14
CA GLY A 92 -40.00 -15.74 -17.08
C GLY A 92 -40.98 -15.48 -15.92
N ASN A 93 -40.92 -14.27 -15.32
CA ASN A 93 -41.92 -13.24 -15.65
C ASN A 93 -41.47 -11.82 -15.28
N THR A 94 -41.74 -10.90 -16.19
CA THR A 94 -41.58 -9.45 -16.12
C THR A 94 -42.49 -8.79 -15.09
N GLY A 95 -41.95 -7.81 -14.35
CA GLY A 95 -42.70 -6.92 -13.47
C GLY A 95 -41.95 -5.61 -13.23
N SER A 96 -41.99 -4.72 -14.23
CA SER A 96 -41.94 -3.25 -14.09
C SER A 96 -42.83 -2.85 -12.89
N SER A 97 -42.51 -1.93 -11.97
CA SER A 97 -41.80 -0.65 -12.01
C SER A 97 -41.86 -0.08 -10.58
N HIS A 98 -40.80 0.54 -10.06
CA HIS A 98 -40.85 1.86 -9.40
C HIS A 98 -39.43 2.28 -9.00
N LEU A 99 -38.91 3.30 -9.68
CA LEU A 99 -37.83 4.16 -9.17
C LEU A 99 -38.43 5.01 -8.05
N SER A 100 -37.85 4.97 -6.86
CA SER A 100 -37.88 6.12 -5.96
C SER A 100 -36.60 6.14 -5.12
N ASP A 101 -35.94 7.27 -5.23
CA ASP A 101 -34.66 7.67 -4.67
C ASP A 101 -34.52 7.37 -3.17
N CYS A 102 -33.34 6.88 -2.76
CA CYS A 102 -32.89 6.94 -1.38
C CYS A 102 -31.70 7.91 -1.31
N GLU A 103 -32.00 9.19 -1.53
CA GLU A 103 -31.22 10.28 -0.93
C GLU A 103 -32.02 10.78 0.28
N SER A 104 -31.46 10.64 1.47
CA SER A 104 -31.87 11.41 2.65
C SER A 104 -30.69 11.52 3.60
N GLU A 105 -29.99 12.64 3.38
CA GLU A 105 -29.63 13.62 4.39
C GLU A 105 -28.79 13.16 5.59
N TRP A 106 -27.52 13.56 5.49
CA TRP A 106 -26.74 14.03 6.62
C TRP A 106 -27.51 15.14 7.34
N SER A 107 -27.99 14.87 8.55
CA SER A 107 -28.37 15.91 9.50
C SER A 107 -28.30 15.39 10.92
N GLY A 108 -27.49 16.07 11.73
CA GLY A 108 -27.64 16.07 13.18
C GLY A 108 -26.43 15.58 13.96
N PHE A 109 -25.36 16.38 14.00
CA PHE A 109 -24.58 16.52 15.24
C PHE A 109 -23.96 17.92 15.29
N SER A 110 -24.76 18.87 15.79
CA SER A 110 -24.25 20.14 16.33
C SER A 110 -24.42 20.11 17.85
N ASP A 111 -23.28 20.32 18.50
CA ASP A 111 -23.03 21.07 19.74
C ASP A 111 -23.81 20.73 21.01
N ASN A 112 -23.10 20.51 22.11
CA ASN A 112 -22.73 21.57 23.07
C ASN A 112 -22.41 20.95 24.46
N GLU A 113 -21.17 21.08 24.94
CA GLU A 113 -20.79 21.74 26.22
C GLU A 113 -19.26 21.80 26.37
#